data_AF-A0A946PD64-F1
#
_entry.id   AF-A0A946PD64-F1
#
_cell.length_a   1.000
_cell.length_b   1.000
_cell.length_c   1.000
_cell.angle_alpha   90.00
_cell.angle_beta   90.00
_cell.angle_gamma   90.00
#
_symmetry.space_group_name_H-M   'P 1'
#
loop_
_entity.id
_entity.type
_entity.pdbx_description
1 polymer ?
#
loop_
_entity_poly.entity_id
_entity_poly.type
_entity_poly.pdbx_seq_one_letter_code
_entity_poly.pdbx_strand_id
1 'polypeptide(L)'
;MQHKHRPDLPLLGAPSTRLISLIIYGYITLLFVLNCNKLSAQDFTTFQQNDSPAISKALGFTPKHYRQLEPSLYYLSQRYADSLKSLSLPERQTRLVALAQFIDSKRNAVTDDPVIGPGCNLIGLLDPDHGLDPKEILSLAKAYGCTSTIFKKTDPSETLENVGDKFLQSVANAVKSKDIPTTVIVLGHGLPTEIQSYHIPVDRLAKTILTAATHVDNTSSIIDLSHLTIICDDCYSADFMINLATMLTHSCSDQSLDLKQLPTLIAGTNRNCVGHADVGKKFVPHFWRNVIELFYIRQPHPTSITLGDFFGKVDNMMFGYGRSPIIQGSHVVGYRLTNPEMIQDPVVFVPLNDADLKALRAALGMKKEDACDLFLDIG
;
A
#
# COMPACT_ATOMS: atom_id res chain seq x y z
N MET A 1 19.42 -29.72 -62.89
CA MET A 1 18.28 -30.04 -63.77
C MET A 1 17.88 -31.48 -63.54
N GLN A 2 16.59 -31.68 -63.22
CA GLN A 2 15.73 -32.87 -63.44
C GLN A 2 16.17 -34.23 -62.85
N HIS A 3 15.51 -34.69 -61.78
CA HIS A 3 14.35 -35.63 -61.76
C HIS A 3 14.86 -37.06 -61.44
N LYS A 4 14.18 -37.98 -60.75
CA LYS A 4 12.78 -38.14 -60.32
C LYS A 4 12.70 -39.32 -59.33
N HIS A 5 11.63 -39.32 -58.53
CA HIS A 5 10.87 -40.46 -58.00
C HIS A 5 11.40 -41.40 -56.89
N ARG A 6 10.69 -41.30 -55.75
CA ARG A 6 10.27 -42.43 -54.89
C ARG A 6 9.13 -43.23 -55.54
N PRO A 7 8.90 -44.46 -55.04
CA PRO A 7 7.54 -44.85 -54.65
C PRO A 7 7.44 -45.59 -53.29
N ASP A 8 6.40 -45.20 -52.54
CA ASP A 8 5.36 -45.94 -51.80
C ASP A 8 5.62 -47.03 -50.72
N LEU A 9 4.83 -46.85 -49.65
CA LEU A 9 4.52 -47.67 -48.46
C LEU A 9 3.67 -48.94 -48.78
N PRO A 10 3.55 -49.91 -47.84
CA PRO A 10 2.36 -49.95 -46.98
C PRO A 10 2.54 -50.44 -45.51
N LEU A 11 1.91 -49.69 -44.59
CA LEU A 11 0.96 -50.10 -43.51
C LEU A 11 1.07 -51.48 -42.80
N LEU A 12 1.16 -51.44 -41.46
CA LEU A 12 0.18 -51.90 -40.44
C LEU A 12 0.85 -52.43 -39.15
N GLY A 13 0.38 -51.97 -37.99
CA GLY A 13 0.57 -52.66 -36.70
C GLY A 13 0.84 -51.77 -35.48
N ALA A 14 -0.21 -51.18 -34.90
CA ALA A 14 -0.29 -50.92 -33.46
C ALA A 14 -1.00 -52.13 -32.80
N PRO A 15 -0.91 -52.44 -31.47
CA PRO A 15 -0.84 -51.47 -30.37
C PRO A 15 -0.02 -51.86 -29.10
N SER A 16 0.05 -50.90 -28.16
CA SER A 16 0.24 -51.07 -26.69
C SER A 16 1.64 -51.49 -26.24
N THR A 17 2.25 -51.03 -25.14
CA THR A 17 1.91 -50.09 -24.06
C THR A 17 3.20 -49.89 -23.25
N ARG A 18 3.33 -48.70 -22.65
CA ARG A 18 4.05 -48.35 -21.40
C ARG A 18 5.56 -47.99 -21.43
N LEU A 19 5.75 -46.87 -20.72
CA LEU A 19 6.92 -46.39 -19.99
C LEU A 19 8.04 -45.73 -20.79
N ILE A 20 7.84 -44.45 -21.12
CA ILE A 20 8.93 -43.48 -21.17
C ILE A 20 8.67 -42.47 -20.05
N SER A 21 9.54 -42.48 -19.04
CA SER A 21 9.73 -41.41 -18.08
C SER A 21 10.07 -40.13 -18.82
N LEU A 22 9.21 -39.12 -18.76
CA LEU A 22 9.60 -37.75 -19.08
C LEU A 22 9.55 -36.92 -17.80
N ILE A 23 10.73 -36.45 -17.44
CA ILE A 23 11.03 -35.43 -16.46
C ILE A 23 10.20 -34.18 -16.80
N ILE A 24 9.22 -33.86 -15.96
CA ILE A 24 8.56 -32.56 -15.96
C ILE A 24 9.25 -31.72 -14.88
N TYR A 25 10.25 -30.96 -15.30
CA TYR A 25 10.77 -29.83 -14.52
C TYR A 25 9.67 -28.79 -14.41
N GLY A 26 9.45 -28.32 -13.18
CA GLY A 26 8.41 -27.39 -12.80
C GLY A 26 8.41 -26.11 -13.63
N TYR A 27 7.34 -25.96 -14.39
CA TYR A 27 6.78 -24.67 -14.79
C TYR A 27 5.32 -24.67 -14.34
N ILE A 28 5.11 -24.54 -13.04
CA ILE A 28 3.84 -23.99 -12.55
C ILE A 28 4.12 -22.51 -12.36
N THR A 29 4.09 -21.77 -13.47
CA THR A 29 3.88 -20.33 -13.44
C THR A 29 2.44 -20.15 -12.98
N LEU A 30 2.28 -20.03 -11.67
CA LEU A 30 1.01 -19.81 -11.01
C LEU A 30 0.58 -18.37 -11.34
N LEU A 31 -0.08 -18.22 -12.49
CA LEU A 31 -0.68 -16.97 -12.97
C LEU A 31 -1.93 -16.69 -12.12
N PHE A 32 -1.72 -16.22 -10.89
CA PHE A 32 -2.79 -15.62 -10.09
C PHE A 32 -2.91 -14.15 -10.47
N VAL A 33 -3.75 -13.89 -11.46
CA VAL A 33 -4.41 -12.59 -11.56
C VAL A 33 -5.34 -12.53 -10.34
N LEU A 34 -4.89 -11.87 -9.27
CA LEU A 34 -5.80 -11.33 -8.27
C LEU A 34 -6.78 -10.45 -9.05
N ASN A 35 -8.02 -10.93 -9.20
CA ASN A 35 -9.12 -10.10 -9.66
C ASN A 35 -9.29 -8.97 -8.64
N CYS A 36 -8.53 -7.88 -8.83
CA CYS A 36 -8.94 -6.57 -8.38
C CYS A 36 -10.20 -6.26 -9.21
N ASN A 37 -11.36 -6.73 -8.73
CA ASN A 37 -12.63 -6.23 -9.22
C ASN A 37 -12.52 -4.71 -9.12
N LYS A 38 -12.55 -4.02 -10.27
CA LYS A 38 -12.61 -2.56 -10.31
C LYS A 38 -13.80 -2.14 -9.44
N LEU A 39 -13.51 -1.64 -8.25
CA LEU A 39 -14.52 -0.99 -7.42
C LEU A 39 -14.81 0.35 -8.09
N SER A 40 -16.01 0.47 -8.64
CA SER A 40 -16.37 1.67 -9.40
C SER A 40 -16.71 2.82 -8.44
N ALA A 41 -16.47 4.07 -8.84
CA ALA A 41 -16.92 5.24 -8.09
C ALA A 41 -18.45 5.22 -7.81
N GLN A 42 -19.21 4.51 -8.63
CA GLN A 42 -20.64 4.29 -8.48
C GLN A 42 -20.98 3.38 -7.28
N ASP A 43 -20.16 2.38 -7.00
CA ASP A 43 -20.34 1.47 -5.86
C ASP A 43 -20.06 2.19 -4.53
N PHE A 44 -19.03 3.05 -4.48
CA PHE A 44 -18.78 3.89 -3.30
C PHE A 44 -19.90 4.91 -3.08
N THR A 45 -20.38 5.56 -4.15
CA THR A 45 -21.52 6.48 -4.06
C THR A 45 -22.77 5.78 -3.51
N THR A 46 -23.01 4.54 -3.93
CA THR A 46 -24.13 3.72 -3.44
C THR A 46 -24.00 3.42 -1.94
N PHE A 47 -22.79 3.09 -1.46
CA PHE A 47 -22.51 2.91 -0.04
C PHE A 47 -22.76 4.20 0.76
N GLN A 48 -22.29 5.34 0.25
CA GLN A 48 -22.48 6.66 0.86
C GLN A 48 -23.96 7.07 0.96
N GLN A 49 -24.80 6.63 0.03
CA GLN A 49 -26.24 6.93 0.05
C GLN A 49 -27.02 5.98 0.96
N ASN A 50 -26.69 4.69 0.95
CA ASN A 50 -27.56 3.65 1.54
C ASN A 50 -27.15 3.25 2.96
N ASP A 51 -25.85 3.17 3.25
CA ASP A 51 -25.34 2.61 4.50
C ASP A 51 -24.73 3.68 5.41
N SER A 52 -23.93 4.57 4.82
CA SER A 52 -23.19 5.62 5.53
C SER A 52 -24.03 6.50 6.49
N PRO A 53 -25.24 6.99 6.12
CA PRO A 53 -26.01 7.87 7.01
C PRO A 53 -26.44 7.18 8.31
N ALA A 54 -26.80 5.88 8.24
CA ALA A 54 -27.19 5.10 9.41
C ALA A 54 -25.99 4.84 10.33
N ILE A 55 -24.83 4.53 9.73
CA ILE A 55 -23.58 4.27 10.46
C ILE A 55 -23.10 5.54 11.15
N SER A 56 -23.01 6.66 10.42
CA SER A 56 -22.60 7.96 10.97
C SER A 56 -23.50 8.38 12.13
N LYS A 57 -24.82 8.24 11.98
CA LYS A 57 -25.79 8.52 13.05
C LYS A 57 -25.60 7.62 14.27
N ALA A 58 -25.33 6.34 14.09
CA ALA A 58 -25.13 5.40 15.18
C ALA A 58 -23.83 5.66 15.97
N LEU A 59 -22.76 6.09 15.28
CA LEU A 59 -21.48 6.42 15.90
C LEU A 59 -21.50 7.76 16.64
N GLY A 60 -22.33 8.72 16.20
CA GLY A 60 -22.36 10.07 16.78
C GLY A 60 -21.10 10.89 16.50
N PHE A 61 -20.28 10.46 15.55
CA PHE A 61 -19.06 11.16 15.15
C PHE A 61 -19.36 12.49 14.47
N THR A 62 -18.43 13.45 14.58
CA THR A 62 -18.52 14.67 13.79
C THR A 62 -18.43 14.33 12.30
N PRO A 63 -19.04 15.13 11.40
CA PRO A 63 -18.92 14.91 9.95
C PRO A 63 -17.47 14.85 9.49
N LYS A 64 -16.60 15.69 10.07
CA LYS A 64 -15.17 15.69 9.78
C LYS A 64 -14.54 14.34 10.13
N HIS A 65 -14.76 13.85 11.34
CA HIS A 65 -14.18 12.59 11.83
C HIS A 65 -14.63 11.39 11.00
N TYR A 66 -15.94 11.25 10.78
CA TYR A 66 -16.49 10.12 10.06
C TYR A 66 -15.98 10.04 8.60
N ARG A 67 -15.80 11.19 7.96
CA ARG A 67 -15.24 11.29 6.59
C ARG A 67 -13.86 10.66 6.45
N GLN A 68 -13.06 10.65 7.52
CA GLN A 68 -11.71 10.06 7.50
C GLN A 68 -11.72 8.54 7.67
N LEU A 69 -12.86 7.97 8.07
CA LEU A 69 -13.05 6.53 8.28
C LEU A 69 -13.86 5.89 7.15
N GLU A 70 -14.76 6.67 6.53
CA GLU A 70 -15.74 6.18 5.56
C GLU A 70 -15.11 5.45 4.36
N PRO A 71 -14.03 5.94 3.72
CA PRO A 71 -13.38 5.21 2.62
C PRO A 71 -12.84 3.85 3.05
N SER A 72 -12.08 3.80 4.16
CA SER A 72 -11.52 2.56 4.70
C SER A 72 -12.62 1.58 5.10
N LEU A 73 -13.72 2.06 5.69
CA LEU A 73 -14.89 1.25 6.02
C LEU A 73 -15.53 0.64 4.77
N TYR A 74 -15.70 1.44 3.71
CA TYR A 74 -16.22 0.94 2.44
C TYR A 74 -15.33 -0.17 1.89
N TYR A 75 -14.01 0.07 1.75
CA TYR A 75 -13.11 -0.94 1.21
C TYR A 75 -13.03 -2.20 2.07
N LEU A 76 -13.06 -2.07 3.40
CA LEU A 76 -13.13 -3.19 4.31
C LEU A 76 -14.43 -4.00 4.12
N SER A 77 -15.57 -3.33 3.94
CA SER A 77 -16.85 -3.99 3.66
C SER A 77 -16.84 -4.75 2.34
N GLN A 78 -16.14 -4.23 1.31
CA GLN A 78 -15.99 -4.91 0.02
C GLN A 78 -15.06 -6.12 0.15
N ARG A 79 -13.96 -5.97 0.89
CA ARG A 79 -13.00 -7.06 1.13
C ARG A 79 -13.66 -8.26 1.81
N TYR A 80 -14.57 -8.01 2.75
CA TYR A 80 -15.31 -9.04 3.47
C TYR A 80 -16.79 -9.12 3.06
N ALA A 81 -17.10 -8.81 1.80
CA ALA A 81 -18.48 -8.76 1.31
C ALA A 81 -19.24 -10.08 1.54
N ASP A 82 -18.57 -11.23 1.43
CA ASP A 82 -19.17 -12.55 1.67
C ASP A 82 -19.67 -12.71 3.12
N SER A 83 -18.97 -12.11 4.09
CA SER A 83 -19.40 -12.10 5.50
C SER A 83 -20.60 -11.18 5.75
N LEU A 84 -20.90 -10.28 4.81
CA LEU A 84 -21.97 -9.28 4.93
C LEU A 84 -23.19 -9.59 4.04
N LYS A 85 -23.01 -10.36 2.97
CA LYS A 85 -24.00 -10.53 1.89
C LYS A 85 -25.32 -11.18 2.32
N SER A 86 -25.29 -12.10 3.27
CA SER A 86 -26.47 -12.84 3.73
C SER A 86 -27.23 -12.18 4.89
N LEU A 87 -26.71 -11.07 5.41
CA LEU A 87 -27.28 -10.38 6.56
C LEU A 87 -28.50 -9.55 6.17
N SER A 88 -29.47 -9.44 7.06
CA SER A 88 -30.53 -8.43 6.94
C SER A 88 -29.93 -7.02 7.02
N LEU A 89 -30.65 -6.01 6.51
CA LEU A 89 -30.17 -4.62 6.56
C LEU A 89 -29.78 -4.15 7.98
N PRO A 90 -30.57 -4.41 9.05
CA PRO A 90 -30.18 -4.02 10.41
C PRO A 90 -28.92 -4.73 10.92
N GLU A 91 -28.76 -6.02 10.61
CA GLU A 91 -27.58 -6.80 10.99
C GLU A 91 -26.34 -6.31 10.25
N ARG A 92 -26.46 -6.05 8.94
CA ARG A 92 -25.40 -5.47 8.12
C ARG A 92 -24.97 -4.11 8.66
N GLN A 93 -25.91 -3.22 8.98
CA GLN A 93 -25.60 -1.91 9.56
C GLN A 93 -24.89 -2.04 10.91
N THR A 94 -25.34 -2.97 11.76
CA THR A 94 -24.68 -3.26 13.05
C THR A 94 -23.23 -3.71 12.85
N ARG A 95 -22.97 -4.58 11.86
CA ARG A 95 -21.61 -5.00 11.48
C ARG A 95 -20.78 -3.82 10.99
N LEU A 96 -21.31 -2.99 10.10
CA LEU A 96 -20.60 -1.83 9.56
C LEU A 96 -20.27 -0.80 10.65
N VAL A 97 -21.15 -0.61 11.65
CA VAL A 97 -20.84 0.21 12.83
C VAL A 97 -19.69 -0.39 13.64
N ALA A 98 -19.70 -1.70 13.89
CA ALA A 98 -18.62 -2.37 14.61
C ALA A 98 -17.27 -2.28 13.87
N LEU A 99 -17.29 -2.40 12.54
CA LEU A 99 -16.10 -2.22 11.70
C LEU A 99 -15.58 -0.78 11.75
N ALA A 100 -16.46 0.21 11.70
CA ALA A 100 -16.07 1.62 11.83
C ALA A 100 -15.44 1.91 13.21
N GLN A 101 -16.00 1.35 14.28
CA GLN A 101 -15.43 1.44 15.63
C GLN A 101 -14.07 0.75 15.74
N PHE A 102 -13.89 -0.38 15.07
CA PHE A 102 -12.61 -1.06 15.00
C PHE A 102 -11.56 -0.19 14.31
N ILE A 103 -11.87 0.38 13.14
CA ILE A 103 -10.95 1.29 12.41
C ILE A 103 -10.59 2.49 13.29
N ASP A 104 -11.58 3.13 13.91
CA ASP A 104 -11.37 4.28 14.80
C ASP A 104 -10.46 3.93 15.99
N SER A 105 -10.75 2.81 16.66
CA SER A 105 -9.94 2.32 17.78
C SER A 105 -8.50 2.03 17.36
N LYS A 106 -8.31 1.44 16.18
CA LYS A 106 -6.97 1.14 15.66
C LYS A 106 -6.21 2.43 15.31
N ARG A 107 -6.84 3.43 14.68
CA ARG A 107 -6.24 4.75 14.43
C ARG A 107 -5.80 5.45 15.71
N ASN A 108 -6.63 5.38 16.75
CA ASN A 108 -6.29 5.95 18.06
C ASN A 108 -5.11 5.19 18.69
N ALA A 109 -5.06 3.87 18.57
CA ALA A 109 -3.99 3.04 19.14
C ALA A 109 -2.61 3.28 18.49
N VAL A 110 -2.58 3.69 17.22
CA VAL A 110 -1.33 3.92 16.45
C VAL A 110 -1.06 5.41 16.19
N THR A 111 -1.84 6.31 16.79
CA THR A 111 -1.76 7.77 16.51
C THR A 111 -0.38 8.36 16.80
N ASP A 112 0.28 7.87 17.85
CA ASP A 112 1.59 8.35 18.27
C ASP A 112 2.75 7.60 17.61
N ASP A 113 2.47 6.61 16.75
CA ASP A 113 3.52 5.84 16.08
C ASP A 113 4.33 6.77 15.15
N PRO A 114 5.66 6.87 15.36
CA PRO A 114 6.49 7.79 14.61
C PRO A 114 6.74 7.27 13.18
N VAL A 115 6.53 8.14 12.20
CA VAL A 115 6.85 7.88 10.78
C VAL A 115 8.16 8.56 10.42
N ILE A 116 8.36 9.82 10.81
CA ILE A 116 9.62 10.55 10.63
C ILE A 116 9.93 11.28 11.93
N GLY A 117 11.10 11.05 12.50
CA GLY A 117 11.48 11.69 13.76
C GLY A 117 12.94 11.42 14.13
N PRO A 118 13.41 11.97 15.26
CA PRO A 118 14.80 11.86 15.67
C PRO A 118 15.31 10.43 15.71
N GLY A 119 16.48 10.18 15.10
CA GLY A 119 17.09 8.86 15.05
C GLY A 119 16.51 7.91 13.99
N CYS A 120 15.48 8.31 13.25
CA CYS A 120 14.98 7.55 12.10
C CYS A 120 15.96 7.63 10.92
N ASN A 121 16.04 6.58 10.12
CA ASN A 121 16.75 6.57 8.85
C ASN A 121 15.77 6.77 7.69
N LEU A 122 16.05 7.69 6.76
CA LEU A 122 15.24 7.91 5.56
C LEU A 122 15.92 7.34 4.31
N ILE A 123 15.22 6.50 3.56
CA ILE A 123 15.71 5.98 2.27
C ILE A 123 14.78 6.50 1.18
N GLY A 124 15.28 7.41 0.33
CA GLY A 124 14.49 7.98 -0.76
C GLY A 124 14.80 7.33 -2.10
N LEU A 125 13.79 7.04 -2.92
CA LEU A 125 13.91 6.76 -4.35
C LEU A 125 13.07 7.78 -5.12
N LEU A 126 13.73 8.61 -5.92
CA LEU A 126 13.08 9.68 -6.66
C LEU A 126 13.06 9.36 -8.15
N ASP A 127 11.94 9.65 -8.80
CA ASP A 127 11.80 9.57 -10.26
C ASP A 127 12.99 10.20 -10.99
N PRO A 128 13.49 9.62 -12.09
CA PRO A 128 14.54 10.23 -12.90
C PRO A 128 14.12 11.58 -13.52
N ASP A 129 12.81 11.82 -13.73
CA ASP A 129 12.28 13.05 -14.32
C ASP A 129 12.61 14.30 -13.49
N HIS A 130 12.56 15.45 -14.16
CA HIS A 130 12.83 16.74 -13.56
C HIS A 130 11.70 17.19 -12.61
N GLY A 131 12.04 17.56 -11.38
CA GLY A 131 11.08 18.17 -10.44
C GLY A 131 11.31 17.78 -8.99
N LEU A 132 11.55 16.49 -8.76
CA LEU A 132 11.89 15.92 -7.45
C LEU A 132 13.38 16.10 -7.18
N ASP A 133 13.74 17.08 -6.35
CA ASP A 133 15.12 17.34 -5.94
C ASP A 133 15.43 16.54 -4.66
N PRO A 134 16.53 15.76 -4.60
CA PRO A 134 16.99 15.11 -3.37
C PRO A 134 16.98 16.03 -2.13
N LYS A 135 17.19 17.33 -2.31
CA LYS A 135 17.15 18.33 -1.24
C LYS A 135 15.85 18.34 -0.45
N GLU A 136 14.71 17.97 -1.02
CA GLU A 136 13.43 17.98 -0.30
C GLU A 136 13.44 16.95 0.84
N ILE A 137 13.80 15.70 0.55
CA ILE A 137 13.91 14.65 1.59
C ILE A 137 15.11 14.94 2.51
N LEU A 138 16.26 15.40 1.98
CA LEU A 138 17.44 15.71 2.80
C LEU A 138 17.16 16.84 3.81
N SER A 139 16.40 17.86 3.41
CA SER A 139 16.07 18.99 4.30
C SER A 139 15.06 18.57 5.36
N LEU A 140 14.08 17.74 5.00
CA LEU A 140 13.16 17.12 5.95
C LEU A 140 13.94 16.26 6.95
N ALA A 141 14.80 15.36 6.47
CA ALA A 141 15.63 14.50 7.32
C ALA A 141 16.43 15.32 8.34
N LYS A 142 17.10 16.38 7.88
CA LYS A 142 17.86 17.28 8.74
C LYS A 142 16.99 17.98 9.78
N ALA A 143 15.80 18.45 9.40
CA ALA A 143 14.90 19.14 10.31
C ALA A 143 14.40 18.25 11.46
N TYR A 144 14.28 16.94 11.21
CA TYR A 144 13.81 15.95 12.18
C TYR A 144 14.92 15.13 12.83
N GLY A 145 16.20 15.44 12.59
CA GLY A 145 17.32 14.71 13.19
C GLY A 145 17.46 13.27 12.70
N CYS A 146 17.10 13.02 11.44
CA CYS A 146 17.22 11.72 10.77
C CYS A 146 18.56 11.57 10.05
N THR A 147 18.99 10.33 9.83
CA THR A 147 19.94 10.02 8.74
C THR A 147 19.18 9.87 7.43
N SER A 148 19.85 10.02 6.28
CA SER A 148 19.18 9.85 4.99
C SER A 148 20.10 9.42 3.87
N THR A 149 19.61 8.55 2.98
CA THR A 149 20.25 8.18 1.71
C THR A 149 19.23 8.29 0.58
N ILE A 150 19.52 9.09 -0.45
CA ILE A 150 18.58 9.38 -1.54
C ILE A 150 19.14 8.87 -2.86
N PHE A 151 18.33 8.08 -3.56
CA PHE A 151 18.61 7.51 -4.86
C PHE A 151 17.81 8.26 -5.92
N LYS A 152 18.53 8.82 -6.89
CA LYS A 152 17.95 9.42 -8.10
C LYS A 152 18.97 9.26 -9.22
N LYS A 153 18.55 8.82 -10.39
CA LYS A 153 19.41 8.86 -11.58
C LYS A 153 19.63 10.33 -11.98
N THR A 154 20.81 10.86 -11.69
CA THR A 154 21.18 12.24 -12.07
C THR A 154 22.22 12.31 -13.18
N ASP A 155 23.01 11.25 -13.37
CA ASP A 155 24.05 11.16 -14.39
C ASP A 155 23.54 10.36 -15.61
N PRO A 156 23.75 10.85 -16.86
CA PRO A 156 23.47 10.09 -18.07
C PRO A 156 24.14 8.72 -18.14
N SER A 157 25.31 8.54 -17.52
CA SER A 157 26.09 7.30 -17.50
C SER A 157 25.58 6.25 -16.52
N GLU A 158 24.78 6.63 -15.52
CA GLU A 158 24.10 5.68 -14.64
C GLU A 158 22.89 5.06 -15.33
N THR A 159 22.69 3.75 -15.16
CA THR A 159 21.47 3.06 -15.60
C THR A 159 20.41 3.12 -14.50
N LEU A 160 19.12 3.07 -14.89
CA LEU A 160 18.01 2.95 -13.92
C LEU A 160 18.17 1.70 -13.05
N GLU A 161 18.56 0.57 -13.67
CA GLU A 161 18.82 -0.69 -12.96
C GLU A 161 19.88 -0.51 -11.87
N ASN A 162 21.03 0.10 -12.16
CA ASN A 162 22.08 0.31 -11.16
C ASN A 162 21.63 1.18 -9.98
N VAL A 163 20.81 2.21 -10.23
CA VAL A 163 20.26 3.04 -9.16
C VAL A 163 19.22 2.26 -8.34
N GLY A 164 18.36 1.50 -9.01
CA GLY A 164 17.38 0.61 -8.38
C GLY A 164 18.04 -0.46 -7.51
N ASP A 165 19.15 -1.05 -7.95
CA ASP A 165 19.92 -2.04 -7.20
C ASP A 165 20.51 -1.45 -5.92
N LYS A 166 21.11 -0.25 -6.00
CA LYS A 166 21.64 0.46 -4.83
C LYS A 166 20.53 0.81 -3.83
N PHE A 167 19.36 1.20 -4.32
CA PHE A 167 18.17 1.43 -3.51
C PHE A 167 17.72 0.16 -2.79
N LEU A 168 17.52 -0.94 -3.52
CA LEU A 168 17.13 -2.24 -2.95
C LEU A 168 18.15 -2.76 -1.93
N GLN A 169 19.45 -2.56 -2.19
CA GLN A 169 20.49 -2.89 -1.24
C GLN A 169 20.38 -2.06 0.06
N SER A 170 19.99 -0.79 -0.04
CA SER A 170 19.77 0.05 1.14
C SER A 170 18.53 -0.35 1.92
N VAL A 171 17.45 -0.71 1.23
CA VAL A 171 16.25 -1.32 1.86
C VAL A 171 16.63 -2.62 2.59
N ALA A 172 17.41 -3.50 1.94
CA ALA A 172 17.91 -4.72 2.57
C ALA A 172 18.75 -4.44 3.83
N ASN A 173 19.61 -3.41 3.79
CA ASN A 173 20.42 -3.03 4.96
C ASN A 173 19.54 -2.48 6.10
N ALA A 174 18.47 -1.74 5.79
CA ALA A 174 17.51 -1.26 6.78
C ALA A 174 16.71 -2.41 7.41
N VAL A 175 16.26 -3.38 6.61
CA VAL A 175 15.62 -4.60 7.13
C VAL A 175 16.54 -5.32 8.13
N LYS A 176 17.85 -5.36 7.84
CA LYS A 176 18.84 -5.98 8.73
C LYS A 176 19.08 -5.20 10.03
N SER A 177 18.89 -3.88 10.00
CA SER A 177 19.15 -2.97 11.12
C SER A 177 17.89 -2.81 11.98
N LYS A 178 17.40 -3.91 12.56
CA LYS A 178 16.11 -3.99 13.31
C LYS A 178 15.95 -2.91 14.41
N ASP A 179 17.06 -2.41 14.96
CA ASP A 179 17.07 -1.40 16.03
C ASP A 179 16.97 0.05 15.53
N ILE A 180 16.98 0.28 14.22
CA ILE A 180 16.90 1.62 13.61
C ILE A 180 15.57 1.74 12.86
N PRO A 181 14.60 2.51 13.39
CA PRO A 181 13.39 2.84 12.64
C PRO A 181 13.76 3.43 11.29
N THR A 182 13.18 2.90 10.21
CA THR A 182 13.49 3.34 8.86
C THR A 182 12.22 3.64 8.08
N THR A 183 12.20 4.80 7.43
CA THR A 183 11.15 5.19 6.50
C THR A 183 11.69 5.22 5.07
N VAL A 184 11.15 4.33 4.25
CA VAL A 184 11.42 4.25 2.81
C VAL A 184 10.41 5.15 2.10
N ILE A 185 10.87 6.01 1.20
CA ILE A 185 10.05 7.01 0.49
C ILE A 185 10.30 6.86 -1.00
N VAL A 186 9.28 6.49 -1.77
CA VAL A 186 9.32 6.33 -3.22
C VAL A 186 8.43 7.40 -3.84
N LEU A 187 9.00 8.26 -4.69
CA LEU A 187 8.28 9.37 -5.33
C LEU A 187 8.45 9.27 -6.85
N GLY A 188 7.36 9.10 -7.62
CA GLY A 188 7.49 9.00 -9.08
C GLY A 188 6.30 8.39 -9.81
N HIS A 189 6.60 7.65 -10.87
CA HIS A 189 5.63 6.90 -11.66
C HIS A 189 5.49 5.47 -11.11
N GLY A 190 4.24 4.99 -11.09
CA GLY A 190 3.89 3.73 -10.46
C GLY A 190 2.87 2.95 -11.28
N LEU A 191 2.93 1.63 -11.14
CA LEU A 191 1.94 0.67 -11.60
C LEU A 191 1.50 -0.18 -10.40
N PRO A 192 0.34 -0.84 -10.47
CA PRO A 192 -0.14 -1.70 -9.37
C PRO A 192 0.88 -2.77 -8.92
N THR A 193 1.82 -3.17 -9.78
CA THR A 193 2.80 -4.23 -9.51
C THR A 193 4.25 -3.79 -9.67
N GLU A 194 4.53 -2.50 -9.89
CA GLU A 194 5.89 -2.03 -10.19
C GLU A 194 6.11 -0.56 -9.79
N ILE A 195 7.25 -0.27 -9.16
CA ILE A 195 7.81 1.09 -9.12
C ILE A 195 8.35 1.37 -10.52
N GLN A 196 7.51 1.99 -11.35
CA GLN A 196 7.70 2.06 -12.80
C GLN A 196 8.95 2.85 -13.17
N SER A 197 9.26 3.90 -12.41
CA SER A 197 10.42 4.78 -12.63
C SER A 197 11.76 4.04 -12.73
N TYR A 198 11.88 2.87 -12.09
CA TYR A 198 13.11 2.09 -12.01
C TYR A 198 12.93 0.61 -12.39
N HIS A 199 11.76 0.23 -12.91
CA HIS A 199 11.43 -1.17 -13.21
C HIS A 199 11.71 -2.09 -12.01
N ILE A 200 11.16 -1.74 -10.84
CA ILE A 200 11.23 -2.59 -9.63
C ILE A 200 9.86 -3.22 -9.40
N PRO A 201 9.66 -4.47 -9.82
CA PRO A 201 8.46 -5.22 -9.52
C PRO A 201 8.24 -5.44 -8.01
N VAL A 202 6.97 -5.60 -7.62
CA VAL A 202 6.59 -5.94 -6.24
C VAL A 202 7.30 -7.20 -5.74
N ASP A 203 7.39 -8.26 -6.56
CA ASP A 203 8.03 -9.52 -6.17
C ASP A 203 9.53 -9.33 -5.90
N ARG A 204 10.19 -8.46 -6.67
CA ARG A 204 11.60 -8.11 -6.49
C ARG A 204 11.84 -7.40 -5.16
N LEU A 205 10.99 -6.43 -4.81
CA LEU A 205 11.07 -5.73 -3.53
C LEU A 205 10.74 -6.68 -2.36
N ALA A 206 9.67 -7.46 -2.46
CA ALA A 206 9.27 -8.42 -1.44
C ALA A 206 10.38 -9.46 -1.18
N LYS A 207 10.96 -10.03 -2.25
CA LYS A 207 12.10 -10.96 -2.16
C LYS A 207 13.31 -10.31 -1.51
N THR A 208 13.61 -9.05 -1.84
CA THR A 208 14.70 -8.30 -1.21
C THR A 208 14.50 -8.17 0.29
N ILE A 209 13.29 -7.79 0.73
CA ILE A 209 12.94 -7.65 2.14
C ILE A 209 13.06 -9.01 2.86
N LEU A 210 12.43 -10.07 2.34
CA LEU A 210 12.43 -11.38 3.01
C LEU A 210 13.80 -12.05 3.04
N THR A 211 14.58 -11.91 1.95
CA THR A 211 15.96 -12.39 1.92
C THR A 211 16.78 -11.67 2.98
N ALA A 212 16.65 -10.34 3.08
CA ALA A 212 17.37 -9.57 4.09
C ALA A 212 16.96 -9.96 5.52
N ALA A 213 15.67 -10.14 5.78
CA ALA A 213 15.13 -10.48 7.10
C ALA A 213 15.61 -11.85 7.60
N THR A 214 15.68 -12.86 6.71
CA THR A 214 16.13 -14.21 7.06
C THR A 214 17.64 -14.30 7.32
N HIS A 215 18.46 -13.45 6.68
CA HIS A 215 19.92 -13.46 6.86
C HIS A 215 20.39 -12.87 8.21
N VAL A 216 19.57 -12.06 8.88
CA VAL A 216 19.93 -11.47 10.19
C VAL A 216 20.01 -12.54 11.27
N ASP A 217 19.21 -13.59 11.12
CA ASP A 217 18.83 -14.44 12.22
C ASP A 217 18.77 -15.88 11.70
N ASN A 218 19.93 -16.44 11.31
CA ASN A 218 20.09 -17.79 10.73
C ASN A 218 19.46 -18.93 11.56
N THR A 219 18.90 -18.62 12.72
CA THR A 219 18.23 -19.52 13.67
C THR A 219 16.76 -19.17 13.93
N SER A 220 16.30 -17.97 13.56
CA SER A 220 14.93 -17.52 13.79
C SER A 220 14.12 -17.54 12.51
N SER A 221 13.04 -18.30 12.50
CA SER A 221 12.03 -18.30 11.44
C SER A 221 11.09 -17.10 11.51
N ILE A 222 11.30 -16.17 12.45
CA ILE A 222 10.39 -15.06 12.73
C ILE A 222 10.79 -13.82 11.92
N ILE A 223 9.83 -13.32 11.13
CA ILE A 223 9.94 -12.11 10.32
C ILE A 223 9.19 -10.99 11.03
N ASP A 224 9.93 -9.99 11.51
CA ASP A 224 9.41 -8.78 12.14
C ASP A 224 9.91 -7.56 11.36
N LEU A 225 8.97 -6.84 10.76
CA LEU A 225 9.21 -5.64 9.94
C LEU A 225 8.60 -4.39 10.59
N SER A 226 8.30 -4.44 11.89
CA SER A 226 7.65 -3.35 12.65
C SER A 226 8.45 -2.05 12.67
N HIS A 227 9.77 -2.10 12.45
CA HIS A 227 10.65 -0.93 12.39
C HIS A 227 10.63 -0.22 11.02
N LEU A 228 9.91 -0.75 10.03
CA LEU A 228 9.84 -0.21 8.68
C LEU A 228 8.51 0.49 8.41
N THR A 229 8.60 1.71 7.88
CA THR A 229 7.50 2.37 7.19
C THR A 229 7.86 2.54 5.72
N ILE A 230 6.93 2.28 4.81
CA ILE A 230 7.11 2.50 3.36
C ILE A 230 6.05 3.48 2.88
N ILE A 231 6.50 4.58 2.29
CA ILE A 231 5.68 5.63 1.70
C ILE A 231 5.88 5.58 0.19
N CYS A 232 4.83 5.36 -0.60
CA CYS A 232 4.86 5.56 -2.05
C CYS A 232 3.94 6.71 -2.42
N ASP A 233 4.45 7.69 -3.13
CA ASP A 233 3.69 8.74 -3.79
C ASP A 233 3.89 8.64 -5.30
N ASP A 234 3.19 7.66 -5.86
CA ASP A 234 3.14 7.34 -7.27
C ASP A 234 1.72 6.90 -7.68
N CYS A 235 1.48 6.75 -8.98
CA CYS A 235 0.22 6.21 -9.48
C CYS A 235 0.02 4.78 -8.95
N TYR A 236 -1.21 4.44 -8.54
CA TYR A 236 -1.57 3.11 -8.03
C TYR A 236 -0.83 2.68 -6.76
N SER A 237 -0.30 3.63 -5.97
CA SER A 237 0.48 3.35 -4.76
C SER A 237 -0.27 2.45 -3.77
N ALA A 238 -1.58 2.63 -3.57
CA ALA A 238 -2.36 1.74 -2.70
C ALA A 238 -2.44 0.30 -3.22
N ASP A 239 -2.57 0.10 -4.54
CA ASP A 239 -2.58 -1.24 -5.14
C ASP A 239 -1.21 -1.90 -5.02
N PHE A 240 -0.14 -1.14 -5.25
CA PHE A 240 1.23 -1.60 -5.03
C PHE A 240 1.45 -2.06 -3.60
N MET A 241 0.99 -1.29 -2.60
CA MET A 241 1.11 -1.65 -1.18
C MET A 241 0.31 -2.91 -0.82
N ILE A 242 -0.91 -3.06 -1.34
CA ILE A 242 -1.71 -4.28 -1.15
C ILE A 242 -0.98 -5.49 -1.73
N ASN A 243 -0.45 -5.36 -2.94
CA ASN A 243 0.29 -6.44 -3.60
C ASN A 243 1.57 -6.77 -2.85
N LEU A 244 2.30 -5.78 -2.33
CA LEU A 244 3.49 -5.97 -1.52
C LEU A 244 3.20 -6.72 -0.22
N ALA A 245 2.22 -6.25 0.56
CA ALA A 245 1.84 -6.90 1.82
C ALA A 245 1.32 -8.34 1.60
N THR A 246 0.53 -8.55 0.55
CA THR A 246 0.05 -9.89 0.15
C THR A 246 1.22 -10.80 -0.22
N MET A 247 2.14 -10.30 -1.04
CA MET A 247 3.33 -11.06 -1.47
C MET A 247 4.22 -11.43 -0.28
N LEU A 248 4.46 -10.50 0.65
CA LEU A 248 5.21 -10.76 1.88
C LEU A 248 4.54 -11.84 2.73
N THR A 249 3.22 -11.75 2.91
CA THR A 249 2.43 -12.71 3.70
C THR A 249 2.47 -14.11 3.09
N HIS A 250 2.15 -14.24 1.81
CA HIS A 250 2.16 -15.52 1.12
C HIS A 250 3.56 -16.12 1.06
N SER A 251 4.57 -15.31 0.74
CA SER A 251 5.96 -15.79 0.66
C SER A 251 6.48 -16.27 2.01
N CYS A 252 6.06 -15.66 3.13
CA CYS A 252 6.37 -16.18 4.47
C CYS A 252 5.71 -17.54 4.69
N SER A 253 4.41 -17.67 4.40
CA SER A 253 3.68 -18.94 4.50
C SER A 253 4.32 -20.05 3.66
N ASP A 254 4.63 -19.78 2.39
CA ASP A 254 5.22 -20.74 1.45
C ASP A 254 6.60 -21.22 1.91
N GLN A 255 7.36 -20.35 2.58
CA GLN A 255 8.68 -20.65 3.13
C GLN A 255 8.63 -21.16 4.59
N SER A 256 7.43 -21.36 5.16
CA SER A 256 7.24 -21.72 6.57
C SER A 256 7.92 -20.75 7.55
N LEU A 257 7.92 -19.47 7.21
CA LEU A 257 8.37 -18.37 8.06
C LEU A 257 7.20 -17.84 8.88
N ASP A 258 7.46 -17.51 10.14
CA ASP A 258 6.49 -16.89 11.05
C ASP A 258 6.50 -15.37 10.88
N LEU A 259 5.49 -14.82 10.20
CA LEU A 259 5.36 -13.38 10.01
C LEU A 259 4.73 -12.75 11.24
N LYS A 260 5.57 -12.21 12.13
CA LYS A 260 5.13 -11.52 13.34
C LYS A 260 4.47 -10.18 13.02
N GLN A 261 5.08 -9.38 12.14
CA GLN A 261 4.56 -8.05 11.81
C GLN A 261 5.02 -7.59 10.43
N LEU A 262 4.07 -7.08 9.65
CA LEU A 262 4.31 -6.38 8.37
C LEU A 262 4.78 -4.93 8.63
N PRO A 263 5.43 -4.28 7.64
CA PRO A 263 5.71 -2.85 7.71
C PRO A 263 4.41 -2.03 7.72
N THR A 264 4.48 -0.81 8.22
CA THR A 264 3.44 0.20 7.99
C THR A 264 3.58 0.73 6.56
N LEU A 265 2.47 0.84 5.83
CA LEU A 265 2.48 1.27 4.42
C LEU A 265 1.61 2.51 4.24
N ILE A 266 2.14 3.53 3.59
CA ILE A 266 1.43 4.78 3.29
C ILE A 266 1.46 5.01 1.78
N ALA A 267 0.29 5.14 1.20
CA ALA A 267 0.08 5.37 -0.21
C ALA A 267 -0.43 6.80 -0.43
N GLY A 268 0.23 7.56 -1.30
CA GLY A 268 -0.18 8.91 -1.67
C GLY A 268 -1.39 8.96 -2.60
N THR A 269 -1.74 7.83 -3.22
CA THR A 269 -2.86 7.67 -4.16
C THR A 269 -3.73 6.48 -3.77
N ASN A 270 -5.04 6.64 -3.92
CA ASN A 270 -6.00 5.58 -3.61
C ASN A 270 -5.98 4.44 -4.65
N ARG A 271 -6.69 3.35 -4.34
CA ARG A 271 -6.80 2.17 -5.19
C ARG A 271 -7.34 2.52 -6.56
N ASN A 272 -6.68 1.98 -7.58
CA ASN A 272 -7.04 2.17 -8.99
C ASN A 272 -7.10 3.66 -9.39
N CYS A 273 -6.28 4.50 -8.74
CA CYS A 273 -6.16 5.93 -9.03
C CYS A 273 -4.76 6.27 -9.53
N VAL A 274 -4.72 7.22 -10.47
CA VAL A 274 -3.48 7.88 -10.87
C VAL A 274 -3.20 9.05 -9.94
N GLY A 275 -1.93 9.28 -9.64
CA GLY A 275 -1.49 10.46 -8.93
C GLY A 275 -1.49 11.67 -9.87
N HIS A 276 -1.95 12.81 -9.38
CA HIS A 276 -1.80 14.08 -10.07
C HIS A 276 -0.65 14.84 -9.45
N ALA A 277 0.13 15.44 -10.33
CA ALA A 277 1.22 16.33 -9.98
C ALA A 277 0.92 17.72 -10.51
N ASP A 278 1.48 18.74 -9.88
CA ASP A 278 1.58 20.03 -10.53
C ASP A 278 2.61 19.91 -11.65
N VAL A 279 2.16 19.86 -12.90
CA VAL A 279 3.05 19.77 -14.06
C VAL A 279 3.34 21.19 -14.57
N GLY A 280 4.49 21.73 -14.15
CA GLY A 280 5.01 23.04 -14.57
C GLY A 280 6.52 23.00 -14.78
N LYS A 281 7.28 23.88 -14.11
CA LYS A 281 8.76 23.81 -14.10
C LYS A 281 9.32 22.64 -13.25
N LYS A 282 8.48 21.98 -12.46
CA LYS A 282 8.83 20.84 -11.59
C LYS A 282 7.67 19.85 -11.57
N PHE A 283 7.97 18.55 -11.65
CA PHE A 283 7.10 17.46 -11.24
C PHE A 283 7.19 17.26 -9.71
N VAL A 284 6.10 17.52 -8.98
CA VAL A 284 5.96 17.14 -7.57
C VAL A 284 4.55 16.59 -7.35
N PRO A 285 4.41 15.32 -6.92
CA PRO A 285 3.10 14.77 -6.64
C PRO A 285 2.44 15.43 -5.43
N HIS A 286 1.11 15.52 -5.46
CA HIS A 286 0.35 16.36 -4.53
C HIS A 286 0.48 15.94 -3.06
N PHE A 287 0.62 14.63 -2.81
CA PHE A 287 0.77 14.10 -1.46
C PHE A 287 2.11 14.52 -0.84
N TRP A 288 3.23 14.27 -1.51
CA TRP A 288 4.55 14.64 -1.00
C TRP A 288 4.71 16.14 -0.84
N ARG A 289 4.17 16.92 -1.78
CA ARG A 289 4.08 18.38 -1.62
C ARG A 289 3.40 18.77 -0.32
N ASN A 290 2.27 18.15 0.00
CA ASN A 290 1.53 18.44 1.23
C ASN A 290 2.31 18.03 2.48
N VAL A 291 3.04 16.91 2.45
CA VAL A 291 3.95 16.50 3.54
C VAL A 291 5.02 17.58 3.79
N ILE A 292 5.68 18.06 2.73
CA ILE A 292 6.70 19.12 2.82
C ILE A 292 6.08 20.43 3.33
N GLU A 293 4.94 20.85 2.79
CA GLU A 293 4.23 22.06 3.20
C GLU A 293 3.86 22.01 4.70
N LEU A 294 3.28 20.89 5.15
CA LEU A 294 2.78 20.76 6.52
C LEU A 294 3.90 20.61 7.55
N PHE A 295 4.99 19.93 7.21
CA PHE A 295 5.97 19.47 8.20
C PHE A 295 7.38 20.06 8.04
N TYR A 296 7.67 20.75 6.94
CA TYR A 296 8.95 21.43 6.74
C TYR A 296 8.83 22.93 6.49
N ILE A 297 7.77 23.38 5.80
CA ILE A 297 7.57 24.81 5.53
C ILE A 297 6.89 25.49 6.72
N ARG A 298 5.79 24.92 7.21
CA ARG A 298 5.01 25.50 8.32
C ARG A 298 5.71 25.34 9.66
N GLN A 299 5.78 26.44 10.39
CA GLN A 299 6.32 26.50 11.75
C GLN A 299 5.21 26.65 12.79
N PRO A 300 5.40 26.15 14.03
CA PRO A 300 6.55 25.34 14.49
C PRO A 300 6.48 23.90 13.97
N HIS A 301 7.65 23.29 13.73
CA HIS A 301 7.73 21.85 13.43
C HIS A 301 7.34 21.00 14.66
N PRO A 302 6.56 19.92 14.49
CA PRO A 302 6.44 18.91 15.53
C PRO A 302 7.78 18.22 15.79
N THR A 303 7.95 17.61 16.97
CA THR A 303 9.17 16.83 17.30
C THR A 303 9.33 15.62 16.39
N SER A 304 8.23 14.99 16.00
CA SER A 304 8.15 13.87 15.07
C SER A 304 6.85 13.97 14.27
N ILE A 305 6.87 13.51 13.02
CA ILE A 305 5.69 13.28 12.20
C ILE A 305 5.17 11.87 12.53
N THR A 306 3.94 11.78 13.01
CA THR A 306 3.32 10.50 13.42
C THR A 306 2.22 10.04 12.46
N LEU A 307 1.71 8.83 12.60
CA LEU A 307 0.52 8.40 11.85
C LEU A 307 -0.69 9.31 12.13
N GLY A 308 -0.85 9.80 13.37
CA GLY A 308 -1.85 10.80 13.73
C GLY A 308 -1.75 12.08 12.90
N ASP A 309 -0.54 12.51 12.53
CA ASP A 309 -0.34 13.64 11.63
C ASP A 309 -0.77 13.35 10.18
N PHE A 310 -0.55 12.13 9.68
CA PHE A 310 -1.06 11.71 8.36
C PHE A 310 -2.59 11.69 8.36
N PHE A 311 -3.19 11.04 9.36
CA PHE A 311 -4.64 10.98 9.57
C PHE A 311 -5.26 12.37 9.75
N GLY A 312 -4.61 13.27 10.49
CA GLY A 312 -5.21 14.52 10.94
C GLY A 312 -4.88 15.74 10.07
N LYS A 313 -3.72 15.77 9.41
CA LYS A 313 -3.24 16.93 8.66
C LYS A 313 -3.11 16.64 7.17
N VAL A 314 -2.42 15.56 6.80
CA VAL A 314 -2.19 15.23 5.38
C VAL A 314 -3.48 14.86 4.70
N ASP A 315 -4.24 13.91 5.24
CA ASP A 315 -5.57 13.53 4.72
C ASP A 315 -6.49 14.76 4.57
N ASN A 316 -6.57 15.60 5.59
CA ASN A 316 -7.40 16.80 5.53
C ASN A 316 -6.98 17.78 4.43
N MET A 317 -5.68 17.92 4.17
CA MET A 317 -5.17 18.77 3.08
C MET A 317 -5.40 18.12 1.71
N MET A 318 -5.20 16.80 1.59
CA MET A 318 -5.42 16.03 0.37
C MET A 318 -6.88 15.98 -0.06
N PHE A 319 -7.82 15.94 0.90
CA PHE A 319 -9.23 15.80 0.56
C PHE A 319 -9.80 16.96 -0.26
N GLY A 320 -9.16 18.14 -0.23
CA GLY A 320 -9.52 19.27 -1.08
C GLY A 320 -9.30 19.01 -2.58
N TYR A 321 -8.49 18.03 -2.97
CA TYR A 321 -8.32 17.71 -4.38
C TYR A 321 -9.59 17.06 -4.95
N GLY A 322 -10.07 17.60 -6.06
CA GLY A 322 -11.34 17.19 -6.67
C GLY A 322 -12.60 17.65 -5.93
N ARG A 323 -12.47 18.36 -4.80
CA ARG A 323 -13.60 18.74 -3.95
C ARG A 323 -13.52 20.20 -3.50
N SER A 324 -14.63 20.92 -3.58
CA SER A 324 -14.72 22.27 -3.06
C SER A 324 -15.33 22.27 -1.65
N PRO A 325 -14.76 23.01 -0.68
CA PRO A 325 -15.37 23.13 0.64
C PRO A 325 -16.71 23.85 0.56
N ILE A 326 -17.70 23.37 1.31
CA ILE A 326 -18.96 24.05 1.56
C ILE A 326 -18.78 24.85 2.85
N ILE A 327 -18.80 26.17 2.73
CA ILE A 327 -18.54 27.09 3.84
C ILE A 327 -19.87 27.66 4.35
N GLN A 328 -20.10 27.59 5.66
CA GLN A 328 -21.17 28.31 6.35
C GLN A 328 -20.56 29.15 7.47
N GLY A 329 -20.74 30.47 7.38
CA GLY A 329 -20.03 31.41 8.25
C GLY A 329 -18.50 31.28 8.07
N SER A 330 -17.80 31.03 9.17
CA SER A 330 -16.34 30.81 9.21
C SER A 330 -15.92 29.33 9.20
N HIS A 331 -16.85 28.40 8.96
CA HIS A 331 -16.59 26.96 9.10
C HIS A 331 -16.83 26.20 7.79
N VAL A 332 -15.95 25.24 7.51
CA VAL A 332 -16.19 24.22 6.49
C VAL A 332 -17.14 23.18 7.09
N VAL A 333 -18.36 23.10 6.56
CA VAL A 333 -19.42 22.20 7.04
C VAL A 333 -19.56 20.95 6.19
N GLY A 334 -18.88 20.90 5.04
CA GLY A 334 -18.90 19.78 4.12
C GLY A 334 -18.05 20.05 2.90
N TYR A 335 -18.11 19.14 1.94
CA TYR A 335 -17.41 19.26 0.66
C TYR A 335 -18.35 18.85 -0.47
N ARG A 336 -18.23 19.53 -1.60
CA ARG A 336 -18.92 19.19 -2.84
C ARG A 336 -17.90 18.60 -3.81
N LEU A 337 -18.20 17.43 -4.35
CA LEU A 337 -17.43 16.85 -5.45
C LEU A 337 -17.51 17.76 -6.68
N THR A 338 -16.35 18.22 -7.16
CA THR A 338 -16.25 19.12 -8.32
C THR A 338 -15.48 18.51 -9.48
N ASN A 339 -14.49 17.67 -9.19
CA ASN A 339 -13.77 16.91 -10.20
C ASN A 339 -13.38 15.53 -9.64
N PRO A 340 -14.14 14.47 -9.94
CA PRO A 340 -13.86 13.12 -9.45
C PRO A 340 -12.49 12.59 -9.84
N GLU A 341 -11.97 12.97 -11.01
CA GLU A 341 -10.68 12.47 -11.50
C GLU A 341 -9.52 12.99 -10.66
N MET A 342 -9.68 14.13 -9.99
CA MET A 342 -8.63 14.78 -9.18
C MET A 342 -8.58 14.27 -7.73
N ILE A 343 -9.46 13.35 -7.32
CA ILE A 343 -9.43 12.78 -5.97
C ILE A 343 -8.13 11.99 -5.77
N GLN A 344 -7.42 12.27 -4.67
CA GLN A 344 -6.16 11.61 -4.30
C GLN A 344 -6.10 11.39 -2.80
N ASP A 345 -7.19 10.84 -2.23
CA ASP A 345 -7.20 10.57 -0.80
C ASP A 345 -6.10 9.53 -0.49
N PRO A 346 -5.17 9.82 0.44
CA PRO A 346 -4.11 8.90 0.78
C PRO A 346 -4.69 7.65 1.44
N VAL A 347 -3.90 6.58 1.47
CA VAL A 347 -4.28 5.33 2.13
C VAL A 347 -3.19 4.89 3.10
N VAL A 348 -3.55 4.59 4.34
CA VAL A 348 -2.62 4.13 5.38
C VAL A 348 -2.99 2.71 5.78
N PHE A 349 -2.10 1.77 5.44
CA PHE A 349 -2.20 0.39 5.88
C PHE A 349 -1.34 0.15 7.11
N VAL A 350 -1.94 -0.41 8.16
CA VAL A 350 -1.22 -0.82 9.36
C VAL A 350 -1.29 -2.34 9.56
N PRO A 351 -0.22 -2.94 10.11
CA PRO A 351 -0.25 -4.34 10.50
C PRO A 351 -1.24 -4.58 11.65
N LEU A 352 -1.83 -5.78 11.66
CA LEU A 352 -2.71 -6.26 12.70
C LEU A 352 -1.99 -7.31 13.56
N ASN A 353 -2.01 -7.12 14.87
CA ASN A 353 -1.58 -8.15 15.82
C ASN A 353 -2.72 -9.14 16.14
N ASP A 354 -2.45 -10.15 16.96
CA ASP A 354 -3.46 -11.15 17.34
C ASP A 354 -4.73 -10.58 17.98
N ALA A 355 -4.58 -9.52 18.79
CA ALA A 355 -5.71 -8.85 19.43
C ALA A 355 -6.56 -8.11 18.39
N ASP A 356 -5.92 -7.44 17.43
CA ASP A 356 -6.58 -6.78 16.32
C ASP A 356 -7.32 -7.78 15.43
N LEU A 357 -6.68 -8.90 15.07
CA LEU A 357 -7.30 -9.96 14.27
C LEU A 357 -8.50 -10.57 14.99
N LYS A 358 -8.43 -10.75 16.31
CA LYS A 358 -9.56 -11.20 17.12
C LYS A 358 -10.70 -10.18 17.11
N ALA A 359 -10.39 -8.89 17.27
CA ALA A 359 -11.38 -7.82 17.25
C ALA A 359 -12.05 -7.67 15.87
N LEU A 360 -11.26 -7.76 14.79
CA LEU A 360 -11.76 -7.74 13.42
C LEU A 360 -12.70 -8.91 13.14
N ARG A 361 -12.31 -10.15 13.49
CA ARG A 361 -13.19 -11.33 13.35
C ARG A 361 -14.49 -11.15 14.12
N ALA A 362 -14.42 -10.64 15.36
CA ALA A 362 -15.60 -10.37 16.16
C ALA A 362 -16.51 -9.32 15.50
N ALA A 363 -15.92 -8.24 14.96
CA ALA A 363 -16.65 -7.21 14.22
C ALA A 363 -17.30 -7.76 12.94
N LEU A 364 -16.63 -8.66 12.21
CA LEU A 364 -17.14 -9.31 11.00
C LEU A 364 -18.12 -10.45 11.26
N GLY A 365 -18.09 -11.05 12.45
CA GLY A 365 -18.91 -12.22 12.77
C GLY A 365 -18.31 -13.53 12.30
N MET A 366 -17.01 -13.51 12.02
CA MET A 366 -16.25 -14.65 11.56
C MET A 366 -15.89 -15.55 12.74
N LYS A 367 -15.66 -16.81 12.45
CA LYS A 367 -15.17 -17.78 13.43
C LYS A 367 -13.70 -17.49 13.74
N LYS A 368 -13.22 -18.05 14.85
CA LYS A 368 -11.84 -17.81 15.33
C LYS A 368 -10.79 -18.31 14.33
N GLU A 369 -11.10 -19.41 13.65
CA GLU A 369 -10.28 -20.09 12.67
C GLU A 369 -10.31 -19.45 11.27
N ASP A 370 -11.25 -18.55 11.00
CA ASP A 370 -11.33 -17.90 9.70
C ASP A 370 -10.12 -16.96 9.50
N ALA A 371 -9.55 -16.98 8.30
CA ALA A 371 -8.43 -16.13 7.95
C ALA A 371 -8.88 -14.67 7.79
N CYS A 372 -8.08 -13.75 8.31
CA CYS A 372 -8.19 -12.32 8.05
C CYS A 372 -6.87 -11.81 7.51
N ASP A 373 -6.92 -10.72 6.75
CA ASP A 373 -5.71 -10.02 6.30
C ASP A 373 -4.90 -9.55 7.51
N LEU A 374 -3.57 -9.73 7.45
CA LEU A 374 -2.64 -9.32 8.51
C LEU A 374 -2.36 -7.81 8.52
N PHE A 375 -3.00 -7.06 7.63
CA PHE A 375 -2.88 -5.62 7.48
C PHE A 375 -4.21 -5.05 7.02
N LEU A 376 -4.50 -3.81 7.39
CA LEU A 376 -5.72 -3.11 6.96
C LEU A 376 -5.46 -1.66 6.66
N ASP A 377 -6.17 -1.17 5.66
CA ASP A 377 -6.42 0.25 5.45
C ASP A 377 -7.26 0.77 6.62
N ILE A 378 -6.71 1.75 7.32
CA ILE A 378 -7.38 2.45 8.42
C ILE A 378 -7.41 3.96 8.23
N GLY A 379 -7.05 4.48 7.06
CA GLY A 379 -7.14 5.92 6.85
C GLY A 379 -6.77 6.42 5.50
#